data_AF-A0A5J5GH67-F1
#
_entry.id   AF-A0A5J5GH67-F1
#
_cell.length_a   1.000
_cell.length_b   1.000
_cell.length_c   1.000
_cell.angle_alpha   90.00
_cell.angle_beta   90.00
_cell.angle_gamma   90.00
#
_symmetry.space_group_name_H-M   'P 1'
#
loop_
_entity.id
_entity.type
_entity.pdbx_description
1 polymer ?
#
loop_
_entity_poly.entity_id
_entity_poly.type
_entity_poly.pdbx_seq_one_letter_code
_entity_poly.pdbx_strand_id
1 'polypeptide(L)'
;MSKVNVYDNTWRQGPVVARVEYNEYLDGWNGSNWSDGGLGTHLGITQLRDGRYVLIHGTQWDGQRDWAETVSDEEALDAILKSGNDRMLEGTRFRRLKELAEKTLVQEVK
;
A
#
# COMPACT_ATOMS: atom_id res chain seq x y z
N MET A 1 0.34 3.42 -18.40
CA MET A 1 0.02 3.18 -16.98
C MET A 1 -0.93 4.28 -16.52
N SER A 2 -2.03 3.89 -15.86
CA SER A 2 -3.03 4.83 -15.35
C SER A 2 -2.45 5.65 -14.19
N LYS A 3 -2.77 6.94 -14.14
CA LYS A 3 -2.39 7.81 -13.03
C LYS A 3 -3.55 7.88 -12.03
N VAL A 4 -3.23 7.75 -10.75
CA VAL A 4 -4.20 7.76 -9.66
C VAL A 4 -4.02 9.03 -8.83
N ASN A 5 -5.12 9.67 -8.46
CA ASN A 5 -5.09 10.84 -7.57
C ASN A 5 -4.88 10.39 -6.13
N VAL A 6 -3.96 11.06 -5.44
CA VAL A 6 -3.67 10.84 -4.02
C VAL A 6 -4.38 11.91 -3.19
N TYR A 7 -5.15 11.47 -2.22
CA TYR A 7 -5.84 12.30 -1.22
C TYR A 7 -5.06 12.30 0.09
N ASP A 8 -5.18 13.38 0.86
CA ASP A 8 -4.50 13.54 2.15
C ASP A 8 -5.15 12.74 3.30
N ASN A 9 -6.24 12.01 3.01
CA ASN A 9 -6.94 11.18 3.98
C ASN A 9 -7.59 9.96 3.33
N THR A 10 -8.02 9.04 4.19
CA THR A 10 -8.52 7.73 3.79
C THR A 10 -9.96 7.70 3.28
N TRP A 11 -10.65 8.84 3.33
CA TRP A 11 -12.05 8.95 2.94
C TRP A 11 -12.24 9.40 1.49
N ARG A 12 -11.15 9.52 0.71
CA ARG A 12 -11.14 10.12 -0.64
C ARG A 12 -11.70 11.54 -0.67
N GLN A 13 -11.64 12.24 0.46
CA GLN A 13 -12.24 13.56 0.62
C GLN A 13 -11.13 14.62 0.70
N GLY A 14 -11.39 15.80 0.17
CA GLY A 14 -10.44 16.92 0.24
C GLY A 14 -9.50 17.02 -0.97
N PRO A 15 -8.43 17.84 -0.84
CA PRO A 15 -7.58 18.21 -1.96
C PRO A 15 -6.70 17.04 -2.42
N VAL A 16 -6.47 16.98 -3.74
CA VAL A 16 -5.49 16.07 -4.32
C VAL A 16 -4.09 16.59 -4.01
N VAL A 17 -3.28 15.80 -3.30
CA VAL A 17 -1.92 16.18 -2.88
C VAL A 17 -0.85 15.69 -3.87
N ALA A 18 -1.13 14.63 -4.62
CA ALA A 18 -0.20 14.07 -5.59
C ALA A 18 -0.92 13.24 -6.67
N ARG A 19 -0.18 12.85 -7.71
CA ARG A 19 -0.58 11.81 -8.67
C ARG A 19 0.50 10.77 -8.78
N VAL A 20 0.13 9.51 -8.64
CA VAL A 20 1.05 8.37 -8.66
C VAL A 20 0.68 7.40 -9.77
N GLU A 21 1.63 6.56 -10.16
CA GLU A 21 1.38 5.47 -11.10
C GLU A 21 0.73 4.32 -10.36
N TYR A 22 -0.36 3.81 -10.94
CA TYR A 22 -1.03 2.63 -10.42
C TYR A 22 -0.08 1.42 -10.39
N ASN A 23 -0.12 0.67 -9.30
CA ASN A 23 0.57 -0.59 -9.12
C ASN A 23 -0.24 -1.49 -8.17
N GLU A 24 0.06 -2.79 -8.21
CA GLU A 24 -0.61 -3.86 -7.45
C GLU A 24 0.42 -4.60 -6.59
N TYR A 25 1.41 -3.86 -6.09
CA TYR A 25 2.58 -4.44 -5.42
C TYR A 25 2.27 -5.16 -4.11
N LEU A 26 1.13 -4.88 -3.49
CA LEU A 26 0.67 -5.54 -2.28
C LEU A 26 -0.35 -6.65 -2.56
N ASP A 27 -0.57 -7.00 -3.82
CA ASP A 27 -1.40 -8.17 -4.12
C ASP A 27 -0.69 -9.46 -3.72
N GLY A 28 -1.43 -10.31 -3.02
CA GLY A 28 -1.02 -11.67 -2.69
C GLY A 28 -1.72 -12.68 -3.59
N TRP A 29 -1.04 -13.77 -3.90
CA TRP A 29 -1.69 -14.91 -4.53
C TRP A 29 -2.47 -15.73 -3.49
N ASN A 30 -3.79 -15.75 -3.59
CA ASN A 30 -4.65 -16.46 -2.63
C ASN A 30 -4.99 -17.92 -3.03
N GLY A 31 -4.29 -18.47 -4.02
CA GLY A 31 -4.57 -19.80 -4.56
C GLY A 31 -5.52 -19.83 -5.76
N SER A 32 -6.11 -18.69 -6.14
CA SER A 32 -6.96 -18.59 -7.34
C SER A 32 -6.80 -17.26 -8.08
N ASN A 33 -6.66 -16.14 -7.36
CA ASN A 33 -6.52 -14.80 -7.93
C ASN A 33 -5.40 -14.02 -7.22
N TRP A 34 -4.86 -13.02 -7.90
CA TRP A 34 -4.05 -11.96 -7.29
C TRP A 34 -5.00 -10.89 -6.75
N SER A 35 -5.00 -10.68 -5.44
CA SER A 35 -5.77 -9.62 -4.79
C SER A 35 -5.19 -9.25 -3.43
N ASP A 36 -5.71 -8.18 -2.84
CA ASP A 36 -5.39 -7.73 -1.49
C ASP A 36 -6.09 -8.53 -0.37
N GLY A 37 -6.71 -9.67 -0.72
CA GLY A 37 -7.55 -10.48 0.16
C GLY A 37 -9.05 -10.30 -0.07
N GLY A 38 -9.48 -9.27 -0.81
CA GLY A 38 -10.87 -9.10 -1.27
C GLY A 38 -11.12 -9.61 -2.70
N LEU A 39 -12.40 -9.72 -3.07
CA LEU A 39 -12.81 -10.15 -4.41
C LEU A 39 -12.76 -8.96 -5.39
N GLY A 40 -11.83 -8.99 -6.34
CA GLY A 40 -11.68 -7.95 -7.36
C GLY A 40 -11.16 -6.62 -6.82
N THR A 41 -10.48 -6.65 -5.69
CA THR A 41 -9.79 -5.50 -5.07
C THR A 41 -8.29 -5.71 -5.13
N HIS A 42 -7.57 -4.62 -5.37
CA HIS A 42 -6.13 -4.62 -5.55
C HIS A 42 -5.50 -3.54 -4.67
N LEU A 43 -4.31 -3.83 -4.16
CA LEU A 43 -3.60 -2.91 -3.30
C LEU A 43 -2.18 -2.67 -3.81
N GLY A 44 -1.83 -1.41 -3.95
CA GLY A 44 -0.51 -0.93 -4.31
C GLY A 44 0.09 -0.07 -3.22
N ILE A 45 1.40 0.13 -3.30
CA ILE A 45 2.13 1.02 -2.40
C ILE A 45 3.21 1.79 -3.15
N THR A 46 3.41 3.05 -2.76
CA THR A 46 4.53 3.84 -3.24
C THR A 46 4.98 4.86 -2.19
N GLN A 47 6.06 5.56 -2.48
CA GLN A 47 6.60 6.63 -1.65
C GLN A 47 6.66 7.93 -2.46
N LEU A 48 6.15 9.00 -1.89
CA LEU A 48 6.27 10.35 -2.43
C LEU A 48 7.68 10.90 -2.20
N ARG A 49 8.05 11.93 -2.97
CA ARG A 49 9.38 12.56 -2.87
C ARG A 49 9.64 13.21 -1.50
N ASP A 50 8.59 13.61 -0.79
CA ASP A 50 8.67 14.15 0.56
C ASP A 50 8.80 13.07 1.65
N GLY A 51 8.77 11.79 1.27
CA GLY A 51 8.94 10.64 2.15
C GLY A 51 7.64 10.01 2.65
N ARG A 52 6.47 10.62 2.40
CA ARG A 52 5.17 10.04 2.77
C ARG A 52 4.87 8.79 1.96
N TYR A 53 4.26 7.81 2.61
CA TYR A 53 3.79 6.59 1.95
C TYR A 53 2.38 6.76 1.42
N VAL A 54 2.10 6.07 0.32
CA VAL A 54 0.81 6.13 -0.37
C VAL A 54 0.32 4.72 -0.62
N LEU A 55 -0.91 4.42 -0.19
CA LEU A 55 -1.63 3.23 -0.59
C LEU A 55 -2.49 3.53 -1.80
N ILE A 56 -2.47 2.63 -2.77
CA ILE A 56 -3.21 2.73 -4.02
C ILE A 56 -4.25 1.61 -4.01
N HIS A 57 -5.51 1.99 -4.09
CA HIS A 57 -6.63 1.08 -4.01
C HIS A 57 -7.22 0.94 -5.41
N GLY A 58 -7.07 -0.24 -5.99
CA GLY A 58 -7.60 -0.65 -7.29
C GLY A 58 -8.82 -1.54 -7.16
N THR A 59 -9.64 -1.56 -8.20
CA THR A 59 -10.85 -2.38 -8.22
C THR A 59 -11.25 -2.75 -9.64
N GLN A 60 -11.65 -4.01 -9.83
CA GLN A 60 -12.13 -4.53 -11.11
C GLN A 60 -13.64 -4.31 -11.32
N TRP A 61 -14.31 -3.72 -10.33
CA TRP A 61 -15.75 -3.51 -10.36
C TRP A 61 -16.12 -2.30 -11.21
N ASP A 62 -16.98 -2.52 -12.21
CA ASP A 62 -17.42 -1.47 -13.11
C ASP A 62 -18.14 -0.34 -12.35
N GLY A 63 -17.78 0.91 -12.68
CA GLY A 63 -18.27 2.11 -11.99
C GLY A 63 -17.50 2.52 -10.73
N GLN A 64 -16.59 1.68 -10.21
CA GLN A 64 -15.65 2.13 -9.17
C GLN A 64 -14.38 2.71 -9.80
N ARG A 65 -13.76 3.68 -9.11
CA ARG A 65 -12.54 4.35 -9.57
C ARG A 65 -11.39 4.07 -8.62
N ASP A 66 -10.22 3.85 -9.22
CA ASP A 66 -8.95 3.80 -8.52
C ASP A 66 -8.68 5.13 -7.83
N TRP A 67 -8.14 5.03 -6.63
CA TRP A 67 -7.82 6.17 -5.78
C TRP A 67 -6.64 5.80 -4.90
N ALA A 68 -6.01 6.82 -4.33
CA ALA A 68 -4.89 6.63 -3.45
C ALA A 68 -4.94 7.59 -2.28
N GLU A 69 -4.28 7.23 -1.20
CA GLU A 69 -4.27 7.96 0.07
C GLU A 69 -2.86 8.03 0.62
N THR A 70 -2.49 9.15 1.23
CA THR A 70 -1.30 9.20 2.08
C THR A 70 -1.62 8.56 3.43
N VAL A 71 -0.73 7.69 3.88
CA VAL A 71 -0.86 6.95 5.14
C VAL A 71 0.34 7.20 6.06
N SER A 72 0.20 6.85 7.34
CA SER A 72 1.32 6.85 8.27
C SER A 72 2.32 5.72 7.96
N ASP A 73 3.50 5.79 8.56
CA ASP A 73 4.51 4.72 8.42
C ASP A 73 3.99 3.40 9.00
N GLU A 74 3.26 3.45 10.11
CA GLU A 74 2.68 2.28 10.76
C GLU A 74 1.62 1.62 9.87
N GLU A 75 0.74 2.42 9.28
CA GLU A 75 -0.29 1.93 8.34
C GLU A 75 0.33 1.33 7.08
N ALA A 76 1.36 1.97 6.52
CA ALA A 76 2.09 1.45 5.38
C ALA A 76 2.79 0.12 5.70
N LEU A 77 3.41 0.02 6.88
CA LEU A 77 4.05 -1.21 7.34
C LEU A 77 3.03 -2.33 7.54
N ASP A 78 1.91 -2.05 8.22
CA ASP A 78 0.84 -3.01 8.47
C ASP A 78 0.26 -3.54 7.15
N ALA A 79 0.06 -2.67 6.15
CA ALA A 79 -0.38 -3.09 4.82
C ALA A 79 0.62 -4.04 4.13
N ILE A 80 1.92 -3.77 4.20
CA ILE A 80 2.96 -4.68 3.66
C ILE A 80 2.93 -6.02 4.39
N LEU A 81 2.87 -6.02 5.73
CA LEU A 81 2.86 -7.24 6.53
C LEU A 81 1.61 -8.09 6.26
N LYS A 82 0.43 -7.46 6.18
CA LYS A 82 -0.83 -8.13 5.84
C LYS A 82 -0.82 -8.75 4.46
N SER A 83 -0.13 -8.14 3.49
CA SER A 83 0.00 -8.69 2.15
C SER A 83 0.94 -9.89 2.05
N GLY A 84 1.79 -10.13 3.06
CA GLY A 84 2.83 -11.16 2.99
C GLY A 84 3.95 -10.86 1.98
N ASN A 85 4.09 -9.60 1.57
CA ASN A 85 5.16 -9.13 0.68
C ASN A 85 6.29 -8.44 1.46
N ASP A 86 6.72 -9.03 2.56
CA ASP A 86 7.77 -8.56 3.47
C ASP A 86 9.11 -8.29 2.78
N ARG A 87 9.39 -8.95 1.65
CA ARG A 87 10.54 -8.65 0.78
C ARG A 87 10.60 -7.19 0.32
N MET A 88 9.46 -6.49 0.24
CA MET A 88 9.44 -5.07 -0.12
C MET A 88 10.20 -4.21 0.89
N LEU A 89 10.21 -4.61 2.17
CA LEU A 89 10.92 -3.90 3.24
C LEU A 89 12.44 -3.92 3.04
N GLU A 90 12.97 -4.87 2.27
CA GLU A 90 14.41 -4.94 1.95
C GLU A 90 14.84 -3.86 0.94
N GLY A 91 13.89 -3.25 0.22
CA GLY A 91 14.14 -2.19 -0.74
C GLY A 91 14.56 -0.87 -0.09
N THR A 92 15.43 -0.12 -0.76
CA THR A 92 15.91 1.20 -0.26
C THR A 92 14.77 2.20 -0.03
N ARG A 93 13.67 2.09 -0.77
CA ARG A 93 12.46 2.92 -0.65
C ARG A 93 11.69 2.70 0.67
N PHE A 94 11.77 1.49 1.22
CA PHE A 94 11.01 1.09 2.41
C PHE A 94 11.90 0.82 3.63
N ARG A 95 13.17 1.25 3.59
CA ARG A 95 14.13 1.07 4.70
C ARG A 95 13.60 1.59 6.04
N ARG A 96 12.91 2.74 6.04
CA ARG A 96 12.29 3.31 7.24
C ARG A 96 11.22 2.41 7.83
N LEU A 97 10.42 1.76 6.99
CA LEU A 97 9.41 0.79 7.42
C LEU A 97 10.05 -0.49 7.97
N LYS A 98 11.18 -0.93 7.40
CA LYS A 98 11.95 -2.06 7.92
C LYS A 98 12.47 -1.79 9.34
N GLU A 99 13.09 -0.63 9.55
CA GLU A 99 13.57 -0.21 10.87
C GLU A 99 12.42 -0.13 11.88
N LEU A 100 11.25 0.35 11.46
CA LEU A 100 10.04 0.40 12.27
C LEU A 100 9.53 -1.02 12.62
N ALA A 101 9.57 -1.95 11.67
CA ALA A 101 9.17 -3.35 11.86
C ALA A 101 10.07 -4.05 12.88
N GLU A 102 11.39 -3.91 12.74
CA GLU A 102 12.37 -4.50 13.66
C GLU A 102 12.22 -3.98 15.10
N LYS A 103 11.78 -2.73 15.26
CA LYS A 103 11.55 -2.12 16.59
C LYS A 103 10.21 -2.53 17.21
N THR A 104 9.19 -2.78 16.39
CA THR A 104 7.80 -2.91 16.85
C THR A 104 7.33 -4.36 16.93
N LEU A 105 7.84 -5.23 16.06
CA LEU A 105 7.43 -6.63 16.01
C LEU A 105 8.08 -7.43 17.15
N VAL A 106 7.24 -8.03 17.98
CA VAL A 106 7.68 -8.98 19.01
C VAL A 106 7.99 -10.32 18.33
N GLN A 107 9.18 -10.86 18.59
CA GLN A 107 9.59 -12.16 18.05
C GLN A 107 8.89 -13.31 18.79
N GLU A 108 8.51 -14.34 18.06
CA GLU A 108 8.00 -15.58 18.65
C GLU A 108 9.10 -16.23 19.52
N VAL A 109 8.73 -16.61 20.75
CA VAL A 109 9.60 -17.44 21.60
C VAL A 109 9.49 -18.87 21.08
N LYS A 110 10.60 -19.38 20.53
CA LYS A 110 10.71 -20.78 20.08
C LYS A 110 10.82 -21.76 21.24
#